data_AF-A0AAN0JMZ2-F1
#
_entry.id   AF-A0AAN0JMZ2-F1
#
_cell.length_a   1.000
_cell.length_b   1.000
_cell.length_c   1.000
_cell.angle_alpha   90.00
_cell.angle_beta   90.00
_cell.angle_gamma   90.00
#
_symmetry.space_group_name_H-M   'P 1'
#
loop_
_entity.id
_entity.type
_entity.pdbx_description
1 polymer ?
#
loop_
_entity_poly.entity_id
_entity_poly.type
_entity_poly.pdbx_seq_one_letter_code
_entity_poly.pdbx_strand_id
1 'polypeptide(L)'
;MSASVNYSKENPQDPFVKKELTTEDHSRIMGLIERDLPTSFVKLAQEFCIPTGQIRTIEYKSNRNNDPWHGLNDVVDQWLRWNTDAFHDKVKANERWLYDAVKEIDGALATKIGKKLGILEPRDDGLAQNGEIRNNSHNNTFIRE
;
A
#
# COMPACT_ATOMS: atom_id res chain seq x y z
N MET A 1 0.80 16.66 -17.71
CA MET A 1 1.34 17.13 -16.42
C MET A 1 0.96 16.09 -15.40
N SER A 2 1.91 15.25 -14.97
CA SER A 2 1.65 14.23 -13.96
C SER A 2 1.61 14.91 -12.60
N ALA A 3 0.50 14.77 -11.89
CA ALA A 3 0.38 15.25 -10.52
C ALA A 3 1.38 14.48 -9.66
N SER A 4 2.39 15.17 -9.14
CA SER A 4 3.29 14.64 -8.13
C SER A 4 2.46 14.28 -6.90
N VAL A 5 2.48 13.01 -6.51
CA VAL A 5 1.77 12.55 -5.32
C VAL A 5 2.44 13.21 -4.11
N ASN A 6 1.71 14.09 -3.45
CA ASN A 6 2.21 14.93 -2.37
C ASN A 6 2.10 14.15 -1.05
N TYR A 7 2.97 13.14 -0.90
CA TYR A 7 3.01 12.36 0.33
C TYR A 7 3.51 13.25 1.48
N SER A 8 2.59 13.52 2.41
CA SER A 8 2.83 13.98 3.79
C SER A 8 3.06 15.46 4.08
N LYS A 9 2.51 16.40 3.29
CA LYS A 9 2.39 17.80 3.77
C LYS A 9 1.01 18.16 4.34
N GLU A 10 -0.07 17.48 3.94
CA GLU A 10 -1.43 17.96 4.25
C GLU A 10 -2.18 17.25 5.38
N ASN A 11 -1.68 16.15 5.98
CA ASN A 11 -2.39 15.59 7.14
C ASN A 11 -1.53 14.78 8.13
N PRO A 12 -0.78 15.44 9.03
CA PRO A 12 -0.13 14.78 10.17
C PRO A 12 -1.14 14.19 11.20
N GLN A 13 -2.45 14.38 11.00
CA GLN A 13 -3.54 13.73 11.75
C GLN A 13 -4.28 12.66 10.93
N ASP A 14 -3.72 12.17 9.81
CA ASP A 14 -4.33 11.05 9.11
C ASP A 14 -4.33 9.81 10.04
N PRO A 15 -5.52 9.33 10.48
CA PRO A 15 -5.62 8.19 11.38
C PRO A 15 -5.12 6.88 10.76
N PHE A 16 -4.81 6.88 9.46
CA PHE A 16 -4.21 5.76 8.74
C PHE A 16 -2.67 5.80 8.71
N VAL A 17 -2.02 6.87 9.18
CA VAL A 17 -0.58 6.86 9.54
C VAL A 17 -0.44 6.19 10.92
N LYS A 18 -0.87 4.92 11.01
CA LYS A 18 -0.90 4.16 12.27
C LYS A 18 0.50 3.77 12.74
N LYS A 19 1.47 3.69 11.82
CA LYS A 19 2.82 3.24 12.12
C LYS A 19 3.86 3.83 11.15
N GLU A 20 4.87 4.45 11.73
CA GLU A 20 6.14 4.78 11.07
C GLU A 20 6.93 3.50 10.81
N LEU A 21 7.53 3.40 9.62
CA LEU A 21 8.37 2.30 9.20
C LEU A 21 9.84 2.72 9.34
N THR A 22 10.64 1.84 9.92
CA THR A 22 12.08 2.04 10.04
C THR A 22 12.84 0.94 9.32
N THR A 23 14.17 1.02 9.31
CA THR A 23 15.03 -0.04 8.77
C THR A 23 14.78 -1.40 9.44
N GLU A 24 14.26 -1.45 10.67
CA GLU A 24 13.86 -2.70 11.34
C GLU A 24 12.66 -3.39 10.66
N ASP A 25 11.78 -2.62 10.00
CA ASP A 25 10.64 -3.17 9.26
C ASP A 25 11.04 -3.71 7.87
N HIS A 26 12.30 -3.56 7.45
CA HIS A 26 12.76 -3.90 6.10
C HIS A 26 12.39 -5.34 5.69
N SER A 27 12.72 -6.34 6.51
CA SER A 27 12.41 -7.75 6.21
C SER A 27 10.90 -8.01 6.13
N ARG A 28 10.12 -7.32 6.96
CA ARG A 28 8.65 -7.43 6.91
C ARG A 28 8.09 -6.85 5.62
N ILE A 29 8.59 -5.69 5.18
CA ILE A 29 8.17 -5.03 3.94
C ILE A 29 8.57 -5.90 2.74
N MET A 30 9.81 -6.39 2.69
CA MET A 30 10.27 -7.29 1.65
C MET A 30 9.38 -8.52 1.54
N GLY A 31 9.01 -9.17 2.65
CA GLY A 31 8.08 -10.30 2.65
C GLY A 31 6.66 -9.99 2.14
N LEU A 32 6.28 -8.71 2.02
CA LEU A 32 5.01 -8.30 1.41
C LEU A 32 5.08 -8.12 -0.11
N ILE A 33 6.25 -7.78 -0.66
CA ILE A 33 6.39 -7.30 -2.05
C ILE A 33 7.39 -8.08 -2.91
N GLU A 34 8.29 -8.86 -2.30
CA GLU A 34 9.42 -9.51 -2.98
C GLU A 34 9.03 -10.51 -4.07
N ARG A 35 7.81 -11.08 -4.02
CA ARG A 35 7.35 -12.00 -5.05
C ARG A 35 6.79 -11.26 -6.27
N ASP A 36 6.16 -10.12 -6.04
CA ASP A 36 5.25 -9.50 -6.99
C ASP A 36 5.83 -8.23 -7.64
N LEU A 37 6.75 -7.53 -6.96
CA LEU A 37 7.33 -6.27 -7.43
C LEU A 37 8.80 -6.26 -7.91
N PRO A 38 9.60 -7.37 -7.95
CA PRO A 38 10.99 -7.28 -8.38
C PRO A 38 11.19 -6.59 -9.73
N THR A 39 10.34 -6.83 -10.72
CA THR A 39 10.47 -6.21 -12.06
C THR A 39 9.99 -4.76 -12.12
N SER A 40 9.31 -4.28 -11.08
CA SER A 40 8.71 -2.93 -11.01
C SER A 40 9.40 -2.03 -9.98
N PHE A 41 10.57 -2.42 -9.46
CA PHE A 41 11.27 -1.68 -8.41
C PHE A 41 11.59 -0.22 -8.80
N VAL A 42 11.86 0.05 -10.08
CA VAL A 42 12.10 1.43 -10.58
C VAL A 42 10.87 2.31 -10.40
N LYS A 43 9.68 1.79 -10.73
CA LYS A 43 8.42 2.51 -10.54
C LYS A 43 8.11 2.68 -9.05
N LEU A 44 8.36 1.65 -8.24
CA LEU A 44 8.22 1.74 -6.79
C LEU A 44 9.13 2.82 -6.18
N ALA A 45 10.38 2.92 -6.64
CA ALA A 45 11.31 3.95 -6.20
C ALA A 45 10.80 5.38 -6.51
N GLN A 46 10.15 5.57 -7.66
CA GLN A 46 9.54 6.85 -8.02
C GLN A 46 8.39 7.22 -7.07
N GLU A 47 7.53 6.26 -6.72
CA GLU A 47 6.44 6.48 -5.76
C GLU A 47 6.96 6.74 -4.34
N PHE A 48 8.08 6.13 -3.97
CA PHE A 48 8.84 6.45 -2.75
C PHE A 48 9.59 7.78 -2.82
N CYS A 49 9.41 8.54 -3.90
CA CYS A 49 10.02 9.83 -4.13
C CYS A 49 11.55 9.77 -4.02
N ILE A 50 12.16 8.66 -4.45
CA ILE A 50 13.61 8.50 -4.44
C ILE A 50 14.22 9.39 -5.56
N PRO A 51 15.13 10.35 -5.29
CA PRO A 51 15.84 11.07 -6.34
C PRO A 51 16.37 10.21 -7.48
N THR A 52 16.10 10.70 -8.69
CA THR A 52 16.36 9.99 -9.95
C THR A 52 17.82 9.54 -10.10
N GLY A 53 18.78 10.29 -9.56
CA GLY A 53 20.20 9.90 -9.57
C GLY A 53 20.47 8.59 -8.83
N GLN A 54 19.80 8.38 -7.68
CA GLN A 54 19.89 7.14 -6.93
C GLN A 54 19.13 6.01 -7.60
N ILE A 55 17.92 6.27 -8.14
CA ILE A 55 17.17 5.27 -8.92
C ILE A 55 18.04 4.70 -10.05
N ARG A 56 18.68 5.56 -10.84
CA ARG A 56 19.58 5.14 -11.93
C ARG A 56 20.75 4.29 -11.45
N THR A 57 21.29 4.61 -10.27
CA THR A 57 22.38 3.85 -9.67
C THR A 57 21.93 2.45 -9.27
N ILE A 58 20.76 2.32 -8.65
CA ILE A 58 20.17 1.03 -8.27
C ILE A 58 19.84 0.21 -9.52
N GLU A 59 19.17 0.83 -10.50
CA GLU A 59 18.81 0.19 -11.77
C GLU A 59 20.02 -0.34 -12.52
N TYR A 60 21.09 0.45 -12.62
CA TYR A 60 22.34 0.02 -13.24
C TYR A 60 22.93 -1.22 -12.57
N LYS A 61 22.99 -1.25 -11.22
CA LYS A 61 23.51 -2.40 -10.46
C LYS A 61 22.66 -3.65 -10.65
N SER A 62 21.34 -3.50 -10.56
CA SER A 62 20.36 -4.58 -10.77
C SER A 62 20.51 -5.20 -12.17
N ASN A 63 20.57 -4.37 -13.22
CA ASN A 63 20.70 -4.82 -14.59
C ASN A 63 22.05 -5.50 -14.86
N ARG A 64 23.14 -4.96 -14.30
CA ARG A 64 24.48 -5.55 -14.42
C ARG A 64 24.53 -6.98 -13.86
N ASN A 65 23.81 -7.22 -12.78
CA ASN A 65 23.78 -8.52 -12.10
C ASN A 65 22.62 -9.41 -12.57
N ASN A 66 21.76 -8.92 -13.46
CA ASN A 66 20.49 -9.56 -13.86
C ASN A 66 19.64 -9.99 -12.65
N ASP A 67 19.60 -9.13 -11.62
CA ASP A 67 19.00 -9.44 -10.33
C ASP A 67 18.02 -8.34 -9.87
N PRO A 68 16.75 -8.42 -10.31
CA PRO A 68 15.72 -7.46 -9.94
C PRO A 68 15.34 -7.52 -8.46
N TRP A 69 15.59 -8.63 -7.76
CA TRP A 69 15.34 -8.73 -6.32
C TRP A 69 16.29 -7.83 -5.54
N HIS A 70 17.57 -7.78 -5.92
CA HIS A 70 18.53 -6.84 -5.32
C HIS A 70 18.15 -5.38 -5.59
N GLY A 71 17.64 -5.07 -6.79
CA GLY A 71 17.12 -3.74 -7.10
C GLY A 71 15.97 -3.33 -6.18
N LEU A 72 15.02 -4.25 -5.93
CA LEU A 72 13.91 -4.03 -5.00
C LEU A 72 14.39 -3.86 -3.55
N ASN A 73 15.32 -4.70 -3.10
CA ASN A 73 15.93 -4.63 -1.77
C ASN A 73 16.59 -3.26 -1.54
N ASP A 74 17.39 -2.78 -2.49
CA ASP A 74 18.06 -1.48 -2.41
C ASP A 74 17.05 -0.32 -2.38
N VAL A 75 15.94 -0.41 -3.12
CA VAL A 75 14.87 0.60 -3.10
C VAL A 75 14.22 0.70 -1.73
N VAL A 76 13.89 -0.44 -1.10
CA VAL A 76 13.27 -0.45 0.24
C VAL A 76 14.25 0.06 1.29
N ASP A 77 15.51 -0.38 1.27
CA ASP A 77 16.55 0.10 2.19
C ASP A 77 16.76 1.62 2.04
N GLN A 78 16.86 2.11 0.80
CA GLN A 78 17.05 3.53 0.53
C GLN A 78 15.85 4.37 0.99
N TRP A 79 14.62 3.92 0.75
CA TRP A 79 13.42 4.63 1.21
C TRP A 79 13.35 4.70 2.75
N LEU A 80 13.67 3.62 3.45
CA LEU A 80 13.66 3.61 4.92
C LEU A 80 14.78 4.48 5.52
N ARG A 81 15.97 4.51 4.89
CA ARG A 81 17.11 5.35 5.34
C ARG A 81 16.96 6.82 4.98
N TRP A 82 16.35 7.15 3.85
CA TRP A 82 16.21 8.56 3.50
C TRP A 82 15.27 9.33 4.40
N ASN A 83 14.42 8.63 5.13
CA ASN A 83 13.58 9.21 6.16
C ASN A 83 14.31 9.41 7.50
N THR A 84 15.57 8.97 7.63
CA THR A 84 16.42 9.21 8.80
C THR A 84 17.44 10.33 8.61
N ASP A 85 17.83 10.64 7.37
CA ASP A 85 18.91 11.59 7.08
C ASP A 85 18.43 12.88 6.37
N ALA A 86 18.36 13.96 7.16
CA ALA A 86 18.61 15.39 6.89
C ALA A 86 18.15 16.10 5.58
N PHE A 87 17.62 15.43 4.55
CA PHE A 87 17.34 16.03 3.24
C PHE A 87 15.88 16.44 3.03
N HIS A 88 14.95 15.97 3.86
CA HIS A 88 13.58 16.44 3.89
C HIS A 88 13.13 16.56 5.34
N ASP A 89 12.96 17.80 5.81
CA ASP A 89 12.20 18.05 7.02
C ASP A 89 10.81 17.39 6.90
N LYS A 90 10.61 16.32 7.69
CA LYS A 90 9.34 15.94 8.36
C LYS A 90 8.46 14.84 7.77
N VAL A 91 8.83 14.16 6.69
CA VAL A 91 8.06 13.01 6.21
C VAL A 91 8.79 11.73 6.57
N LYS A 92 8.11 10.81 7.23
CA LYS A 92 8.65 9.51 7.63
C LYS A 92 7.96 8.40 6.84
N ALA A 93 8.72 7.39 6.41
CA ALA A 93 8.14 6.18 5.80
C ALA A 93 7.06 5.64 6.72
N ASN A 94 5.94 5.24 6.13
CA ASN A 94 4.81 4.74 6.89
C ASN A 94 3.99 3.76 6.05
N GLU A 95 3.17 2.98 6.74
CA GLU A 95 2.37 1.91 6.13
C GLU A 95 1.40 2.43 5.07
N ARG A 96 0.87 3.64 5.23
CA ARG A 96 -0.03 4.26 4.26
C ARG A 96 0.69 4.60 2.96
N TRP A 97 1.90 5.15 3.04
CA TRP A 97 2.72 5.43 1.86
C TRP A 97 3.12 4.14 1.14
N LEU A 98 3.50 3.07 1.86
CA LEU A 98 3.70 1.75 1.25
C LEU A 98 2.46 1.28 0.49
N TYR A 99 1.28 1.36 1.12
CA TYR A 99 0.02 0.96 0.48
C TYR A 99 -0.27 1.76 -0.80
N ASP A 100 -0.19 3.09 -0.74
CA ASP A 100 -0.51 3.95 -1.88
C ASP A 100 0.52 3.78 -3.01
N ALA A 101 1.82 3.67 -2.70
CA ALA A 101 2.86 3.41 -3.70
C ALA A 101 2.63 2.07 -4.42
N VAL A 102 2.28 1.02 -3.68
CA VAL A 102 1.97 -0.28 -4.28
C VAL A 102 0.68 -0.21 -5.10
N LYS A 103 -0.31 0.59 -4.68
CA LYS A 103 -1.59 0.74 -5.39
C LYS A 103 -1.44 1.32 -6.80
N GLU A 104 -0.49 2.24 -6.99
CA GLU A 104 -0.16 2.81 -8.31
C GLU A 104 0.47 1.79 -9.27
N ILE A 105 0.94 0.64 -8.75
CA ILE A 105 1.61 -0.42 -9.51
C ILE A 105 0.68 -1.63 -9.67
N ASP A 106 0.17 -2.16 -8.56
CA ASP A 106 -0.70 -3.32 -8.49
C ASP A 106 -1.76 -3.14 -7.39
N GLY A 107 -2.99 -2.82 -7.80
CA GLY A 107 -4.12 -2.63 -6.90
C GLY A 107 -4.55 -3.90 -6.14
N ALA A 108 -4.34 -5.08 -6.70
CA ALA A 108 -4.68 -6.35 -6.04
C ALA A 108 -3.68 -6.67 -4.92
N LEU A 109 -2.39 -6.44 -5.17
CA LEU A 109 -1.36 -6.53 -4.15
C LEU A 109 -1.57 -5.48 -3.05
N ALA A 110 -1.84 -4.23 -3.42
CA ALA A 110 -2.12 -3.17 -2.48
C ALA A 110 -3.32 -3.51 -1.58
N THR A 111 -4.37 -4.13 -2.12
CA THR A 111 -5.52 -4.58 -1.32
C THR A 111 -5.12 -5.64 -0.29
N LYS A 112 -4.28 -6.60 -0.67
CA LYS A 112 -3.76 -7.62 0.27
C LYS A 112 -2.91 -6.99 1.37
N ILE A 113 -2.04 -6.05 1.02
CA ILE A 113 -1.21 -5.30 1.97
C ILE A 113 -2.10 -4.45 2.90
N GLY A 114 -3.03 -3.69 2.34
CA GLY A 114 -3.94 -2.83 3.11
C GLY A 114 -4.77 -3.59 4.14
N LYS A 115 -5.21 -4.82 3.82
CA LYS A 115 -5.85 -5.73 4.79
C LYS A 115 -4.87 -6.19 5.89
N LYS A 116 -3.65 -6.62 5.51
CA LYS A 116 -2.63 -7.06 6.47
C LYS A 116 -2.18 -5.95 7.43
N LEU A 117 -2.15 -4.70 6.95
CA LEU A 117 -1.74 -3.53 7.72
C LEU A 117 -2.93 -2.84 8.44
N GLY A 118 -4.16 -3.33 8.28
CA GLY A 118 -5.35 -2.71 8.89
C GLY A 118 -5.61 -1.27 8.40
N ILE A 119 -5.17 -0.96 7.18
CA ILE A 119 -5.45 0.30 6.47
C ILE A 119 -6.83 0.25 5.82
N LEU A 120 -7.16 -0.91 5.24
CA LEU A 120 -8.52 -1.20 4.80
C LEU A 120 -9.25 -1.85 5.96
N GLU A 121 -10.36 -1.26 6.40
CA GLU A 121 -11.28 -1.96 7.28
C GLU A 121 -11.70 -3.27 6.60
N PRO A 122 -11.79 -4.39 7.35
CA PRO A 122 -12.53 -5.54 6.85
C PRO A 122 -13.88 -5.01 6.40
N ARG A 123 -14.24 -5.19 5.12
CA ARG A 123 -15.65 -5.11 4.80
C ARG A 123 -16.28 -6.19 5.66
N ASP A 124 -17.10 -5.80 6.61
CA ASP A 124 -18.16 -6.67 7.06
C ASP A 124 -18.98 -6.94 5.80
N ASP A 125 -18.67 -8.06 5.15
CA ASP A 125 -19.48 -8.65 4.11
C ASP A 125 -20.75 -9.18 4.81
N GLY A 126 -21.50 -8.31 5.47
CA GLY A 126 -22.85 -8.52 5.95
C GLY A 126 -23.82 -8.58 4.76
N LEU A 127 -23.54 -9.43 3.79
CA LEU A 127 -24.55 -9.97 2.90
C LEU A 127 -24.89 -11.35 3.44
N ALA A 128 -25.86 -11.31 4.35
CA ALA A 128 -26.64 -12.45 4.74
C ALA A 128 -26.87 -13.35 3.52
N GLN A 129 -26.46 -14.61 3.70
CA GLN A 129 -26.93 -15.72 2.89
C GLN A 129 -28.42 -15.53 2.64
N ASN A 130 -28.86 -15.67 1.38
CA ASN A 130 -30.26 -15.76 1.02
C ASN A 130 -30.89 -16.95 1.76
N GLY A 131 -31.30 -16.70 3.00
CA GLY A 131 -32.08 -17.56 3.85
C GLY A 131 -33.53 -17.39 3.45
N GLU A 132 -34.03 -18.42 2.79
CA GLU A 132 -35.44 -18.77 2.60
C GLU A 132 -36.34 -18.25 3.74
N ILE A 133 -37.24 -17.32 3.45
CA ILE A 133 -38.43 -17.08 4.28
C ILE A 133 -39.65 -17.48 3.47
N ARG A 134 -40.10 -18.70 3.74
CA ARG A 134 -41.46 -19.17 3.48
C ARG A 134 -42.42 -18.28 4.28
N ASN A 135 -43.35 -17.59 3.63
CA ASN A 135 -44.51 -17.05 4.33
C ASN A 135 -45.78 -17.65 3.73
N ASN A 136 -46.22 -18.72 4.38
CA ASN A 136 -47.52 -19.33 4.19
C ASN A 136 -48.53 -18.61 5.09
N SER A 137 -49.64 -18.17 4.47
CA SER A 137 -51.00 -17.95 5.01
C SER A 137 -51.21 -17.34 6.42
N HIS A 138 -52.03 -16.28 6.41
CA HIS A 138 -53.06 -15.84 7.37
C HIS A 138 -52.86 -14.41 7.90
N ASN A 139 -53.61 -13.44 7.37
CA ASN A 139 -54.69 -12.84 8.16
C ASN A 139 -55.57 -11.87 7.36
N ASN A 140 -56.86 -12.16 7.50
CA ASN A 140 -58.06 -11.40 7.21
C ASN A 140 -57.94 -9.91 7.63
N THR A 141 -58.30 -8.96 6.77
CA THR A 141 -58.88 -7.70 7.22
C THR A 141 -59.92 -7.22 6.21
N PHE A 142 -61.13 -7.08 6.75
CA PHE A 142 -62.39 -6.71 6.15
C PHE A 142 -62.44 -5.18 6.06
N ILE A 143 -62.59 -4.58 4.88
CA ILE A 143 -63.15 -3.22 4.75
C ILE A 143 -64.15 -3.21 3.57
N ARG A 144 -65.37 -2.78 3.91
CA ARG A 144 -66.52 -2.53 3.04
C ARG A 144 -66.29 -1.26 2.23
N GLU A 145 -66.73 -1.26 0.98
CA GLU A 145 -67.64 -0.27 0.37
C GLU A 145 -68.24 -0.85 -0.92
#